data_AF-A0A2D6MVJ1-F1
#
_entry.id   AF-A0A2D6MVJ1-F1
#
_cell.length_a   1.000
_cell.length_b   1.000
_cell.length_c   1.000
_cell.angle_alpha   90.00
_cell.angle_beta   90.00
_cell.angle_gamma   90.00
#
_symmetry.space_group_name_H-M   'P 1'
#
loop_
_entity.id
_entity.type
_entity.pdbx_description
1 polymer ?
#
loop_
_entity_poly.entity_id
_entity_poly.type
_entity_poly.pdbx_seq_one_letter_code
_entity_poly.pdbx_strand_id
1 'polypeptide(L)'
;MDAQGIEAAIMLPSLAVCIEHPLRHDLELTNAVSHAFNRWVEDEWGYAFEDRIYGVPLVSLRDVATGCAELERVLERGARMAHLQTGPVDGRSPADPHFAPFWSRVEEAEIRHVMRDNMAALLGLSSDGPRARESPGAFRIPQRRRRRSPDEDGSDRCG
;
A
#
# COMPACT_ATOMS: atom_id res chain seq x y z
N MET A 1 11.51 -14.11 16.10
CA MET A 1 10.30 -14.85 15.67
C MET A 1 10.05 -16.07 16.56
N ASP A 2 11.06 -16.89 16.85
CA ASP A 2 10.88 -18.13 17.64
C ASP A 2 10.29 -17.92 19.05
N ALA A 3 10.79 -16.92 19.78
CA ALA A 3 10.25 -16.60 21.11
C ALA A 3 8.77 -16.16 21.10
N GLN A 4 8.27 -15.68 19.96
CA GLN A 4 6.88 -15.27 19.77
C GLN A 4 6.04 -16.40 19.14
N GLY A 5 6.63 -17.55 18.80
CA GLY A 5 5.95 -18.65 18.12
C GLY A 5 5.52 -18.31 16.68
N ILE A 6 6.19 -17.34 16.03
CA ILE A 6 5.84 -16.91 14.67
C ILE A 6 6.58 -17.78 13.64
N GLU A 7 5.81 -18.48 12.82
CA GLU A 7 6.31 -19.30 11.73
C GLU A 7 6.88 -18.44 10.59
N ALA A 8 6.09 -17.48 10.11
CA ALA A 8 6.42 -16.58 9.03
C ALA A 8 5.94 -15.14 9.28
N ALA A 9 6.64 -14.16 8.69
CA ALA A 9 6.33 -12.74 8.78
C ALA A 9 6.43 -12.05 7.42
N ILE A 10 5.48 -11.15 7.16
CA ILE A 10 5.49 -10.25 6.01
C ILE A 10 6.11 -8.93 6.47
N MET A 11 7.26 -8.58 5.88
CA MET A 11 8.01 -7.39 6.25
C MET A 11 7.58 -6.22 5.37
N LEU A 12 6.68 -5.41 5.90
CA LEU A 12 6.17 -4.22 5.21
C LEU A 12 7.06 -3.00 5.47
N PRO A 13 7.28 -2.15 4.46
CA PRO A 13 8.00 -0.90 4.63
C PRO A 13 7.34 0.00 5.66
N SER A 14 8.16 0.58 6.55
CA SER A 14 7.71 1.58 7.52
C SER A 14 7.79 2.99 6.95
N LEU A 15 8.98 3.52 6.67
CA LEU A 15 9.17 4.89 6.17
C LEU A 15 9.09 5.00 4.64
N ALA A 16 9.49 3.96 3.92
CA ALA A 16 9.53 4.01 2.45
C ALA A 16 8.14 4.26 1.84
N VAL A 17 7.04 3.98 2.55
CA VAL A 17 5.69 4.28 2.04
C VAL A 17 5.36 5.78 1.99
N CYS A 18 6.17 6.67 2.59
CA CYS A 18 5.96 8.13 2.48
C CYS A 18 6.79 8.78 1.38
N ILE A 19 7.56 8.03 0.58
CA ILE A 19 8.45 8.63 -0.44
C ILE A 19 7.68 9.03 -1.70
N GLU A 20 6.69 8.23 -2.11
CA GLU A 20 6.06 8.35 -3.42
C GLU A 20 5.23 9.63 -3.54
N HIS A 21 4.43 9.96 -2.52
CA HIS A 21 3.56 11.12 -2.58
C HIS A 21 4.31 12.47 -2.64
N PRO A 22 5.34 12.75 -1.81
CA PRO A 22 6.13 13.99 -1.93
C PRO A 22 6.87 14.11 -3.26
N LEU A 23 7.36 12.99 -3.79
CA LEU A 23 8.15 12.95 -5.03
C LEU A 23 7.30 12.87 -6.31
N ARG A 24 5.97 12.87 -6.19
CA ARG A 24 5.01 12.71 -7.30
C ARG A 24 5.21 13.60 -8.53
N HIS A 25 5.87 14.74 -8.37
CA HIS A 25 6.15 15.68 -9.46
C HIS A 25 7.40 15.33 -10.27
N ASP A 26 8.17 14.34 -9.82
CA ASP A 26 9.38 13.83 -10.45
C ASP A 26 9.33 12.30 -10.48
N LEU A 27 8.85 11.77 -11.61
CA LEU A 27 8.70 10.31 -11.79
C LEU A 27 10.04 9.60 -11.86
N GLU A 28 11.06 10.22 -12.46
CA GLU A 28 12.40 9.64 -12.55
C GLU A 28 12.98 9.45 -11.14
N LEU A 29 12.89 10.49 -10.30
CA LEU A 29 13.35 10.43 -8.92
C LEU A 29 12.51 9.43 -8.10
N THR A 30 11.19 9.42 -8.25
CA THR A 30 10.30 8.48 -7.55
C THR A 30 10.67 7.03 -7.87
N ASN A 31 10.89 6.73 -9.15
CA ASN A 31 11.27 5.40 -9.62
C ASN A 31 12.68 5.01 -9.13
N ALA A 32 13.65 5.94 -9.20
CA ALA A 32 15.01 5.70 -8.74
C ALA A 32 15.08 5.39 -7.22
N VAL A 33 14.35 6.16 -6.39
CA VAL A 33 14.32 5.92 -4.94
C VAL A 33 13.58 4.60 -4.63
N SER A 34 12.50 4.29 -5.34
CA SER A 34 11.77 3.03 -5.15
C SER A 34 12.64 1.82 -5.51
N HIS A 35 13.38 1.90 -6.62
CA HIS A 35 14.34 0.87 -7.03
C HIS A 35 15.47 0.71 -6.00
N ALA A 36 16.05 1.82 -5.53
CA ALA A 36 17.09 1.80 -4.51
C ALA A 36 16.59 1.18 -3.19
N PHE A 37 15.35 1.48 -2.79
CA PHE A 37 14.71 0.84 -1.65
C PHE A 37 14.55 -0.67 -1.86
N ASN A 38 14.07 -1.11 -3.02
CA ASN A 38 13.89 -2.53 -3.32
C ASN A 38 15.23 -3.28 -3.34
N ARG A 39 16.30 -2.67 -3.84
CA ARG A 39 17.68 -3.18 -3.76
C ARG A 39 18.14 -3.36 -2.32
N TRP A 40 17.87 -2.39 -1.46
CA TRP A 40 18.20 -2.50 -0.03
C TRP A 40 17.41 -3.63 0.65
N VAL A 41 16.11 -3.79 0.35
CA VAL A 41 15.30 -4.92 0.86
C VAL A 41 15.90 -6.25 0.41
N GLU A 42 16.28 -6.35 -0.86
CA GLU A 42 16.90 -7.54 -1.42
C GLU A 42 18.19 -7.91 -0.68
N ASP A 43 19.08 -6.94 -0.49
CA ASP A 43 20.41 -7.16 0.08
C ASP A 43 20.35 -7.46 1.59
N GLU A 44 19.45 -6.82 2.35
CA GLU A 44 19.38 -6.95 3.82
C GLU A 44 18.39 -7.99 4.33
N TRP A 45 17.25 -8.15 3.65
CA TRP A 45 16.15 -9.00 4.11
C TRP A 45 15.88 -10.19 3.18
N GLY A 46 16.11 -10.01 1.89
CA GLY A 46 15.62 -10.92 0.86
C GLY A 46 14.09 -10.86 0.70
N TYR A 47 13.59 -11.35 -0.44
CA TYR A 47 12.16 -11.36 -0.70
C TYR A 47 11.44 -12.63 -0.20
N ALA A 48 12.19 -13.68 0.14
CA ALA A 48 11.69 -14.93 0.71
C ALA A 48 12.81 -15.63 1.51
N PHE A 49 13.33 -14.99 2.57
CA PHE A 49 14.42 -15.55 3.37
C PHE A 49 13.93 -16.72 4.22
N GLU A 50 14.52 -17.89 3.97
CA GLU A 50 14.20 -19.18 4.61
C GLU A 50 12.70 -19.53 4.60
N ASP A 51 11.91 -18.96 3.68
CA ASP A 51 10.45 -19.05 3.65
C ASP A 51 9.75 -18.59 4.97
N ARG A 52 10.48 -17.86 5.82
CA ARG A 52 9.98 -17.31 7.09
C ARG A 52 9.86 -15.79 7.05
N ILE A 53 10.67 -15.11 6.26
CA ILE A 53 10.67 -13.65 6.16
C ILE A 53 10.41 -13.25 4.70
N TYR A 54 9.30 -12.57 4.48
CA TYR A 54 8.90 -12.09 3.16
C TYR A 54 9.07 -10.57 3.08
N GLY A 55 10.23 -10.12 2.59
CA GLY A 55 10.47 -8.73 2.27
C GLY A 55 9.57 -8.27 1.13
N VAL A 56 8.77 -7.23 1.35
CA VAL A 56 7.82 -6.76 0.33
C VAL A 56 8.40 -5.53 -0.40
N PRO A 57 8.71 -5.64 -1.70
CA PRO A 57 9.17 -4.51 -2.51
C PRO A 57 8.05 -3.48 -2.71
N LEU A 58 8.44 -2.22 -2.89
CA LEU A 58 7.56 -1.13 -3.27
C LEU A 58 7.54 -0.98 -4.79
N VAL A 59 6.34 -0.97 -5.37
CA VAL A 59 6.15 -0.74 -6.81
C VAL A 59 5.15 0.40 -6.99
N SER A 60 5.45 1.32 -7.90
CA SER A 60 4.57 2.46 -8.20
C SER A 60 3.72 2.19 -9.45
N LEU A 61 2.48 2.66 -9.41
CA LEU A 61 1.57 2.68 -10.56
C LEU A 61 1.61 4.00 -11.34
N ARG A 62 2.36 5.01 -10.87
CA ARG A 62 2.43 6.35 -11.50
C ARG A 62 3.06 6.31 -12.89
N ASP A 63 4.01 5.41 -13.08
CA ASP A 63 4.56 5.05 -14.38
C ASP A 63 4.41 3.54 -14.57
N VAL A 64 3.37 3.16 -15.33
CA VAL A 64 2.99 1.75 -15.53
C VAL A 64 4.13 0.95 -16.15
N ALA A 65 4.86 1.52 -17.11
CA ALA A 65 5.93 0.80 -17.80
C ALA A 65 7.09 0.49 -16.84
N THR A 66 7.53 1.49 -16.07
CA THR A 66 8.60 1.30 -15.08
C THR A 66 8.14 0.43 -13.92
N GLY A 67 6.90 0.57 -13.46
CA GLY A 67 6.31 -0.28 -12.43
C GLY A 67 6.25 -1.75 -12.86
N CYS A 68 5.89 -2.04 -14.11
CA CYS A 68 5.93 -3.37 -14.68
C CYS A 68 7.35 -3.95 -14.73
N ALA A 69 8.33 -3.18 -15.20
CA ALA A 69 9.72 -3.62 -15.28
C ALA A 69 10.31 -3.91 -13.89
N GLU A 70 10.02 -3.06 -12.90
CA GLU A 70 10.48 -3.30 -11.53
C GLU A 70 9.77 -4.51 -10.90
N LEU A 71 8.48 -4.72 -11.19
CA LEU A 71 7.74 -5.90 -10.77
C LEU A 71 8.40 -7.18 -11.32
N GLU A 72 8.68 -7.23 -12.62
CA GLU A 72 9.36 -8.36 -13.25
C GLU A 72 10.72 -8.64 -12.58
N ARG A 73 11.52 -7.58 -12.33
CA ARG A 73 12.83 -7.71 -11.65
C ARG A 73 12.72 -8.34 -10.27
N VAL A 74 11.79 -7.89 -9.43
CA VAL A 74 11.67 -8.39 -8.06
C VAL A 74 11.11 -9.81 -8.05
N LEU A 75 10.24 -10.15 -8.99
CA LEU A 75 9.73 -11.51 -9.20
C LEU A 75 10.84 -12.50 -9.55
N GLU A 76 11.72 -12.13 -10.49
CA GLU A 76 12.90 -12.94 -10.85
C GLU A 76 13.82 -13.21 -9.65
N ARG A 77 13.77 -12.34 -8.64
CA ARG A 77 14.56 -12.43 -7.41
C ARG A 77 13.82 -13.08 -6.25
N GLY A 78 12.65 -13.68 -6.52
CA GLY A 78 11.90 -14.48 -5.57
C GLY A 78 10.85 -13.71 -4.77
N ALA A 79 10.49 -12.49 -5.16
CA ALA A 79 9.38 -11.79 -4.54
C ALA A 79 8.06 -12.55 -4.71
N ARG A 80 7.34 -12.73 -3.60
CA ARG A 80 6.02 -13.39 -3.56
C ARG A 80 4.87 -12.39 -3.46
N MET A 81 5.20 -11.13 -3.20
CA MET A 81 4.28 -10.05 -2.96
C MET A 81 4.88 -8.74 -3.47
N ALA A 82 4.02 -7.76 -3.74
CA ALA A 82 4.42 -6.38 -4.03
C ALA A 82 3.53 -5.40 -3.26
N HIS A 83 4.12 -4.32 -2.77
CA HIS A 83 3.44 -3.26 -2.05
C HIS A 83 3.16 -2.09 -2.99
N LEU A 84 1.92 -1.61 -2.98
CA LEU A 84 1.47 -0.47 -3.77
C LEU A 84 0.97 0.64 -2.85
N GLN A 85 1.17 1.90 -3.24
CA GLN A 85 0.53 3.01 -2.54
C GLN A 85 -0.99 2.93 -2.68
N THR A 86 -1.70 3.15 -1.57
CA THR A 86 -3.16 3.19 -1.54
C THR A 86 -3.71 4.54 -1.95
N GLY A 87 -4.84 4.49 -2.67
CA GLY A 87 -5.61 5.64 -3.10
C GLY A 87 -5.55 5.86 -4.60
N PRO A 88 -6.20 6.92 -5.10
CA PRO A 88 -6.16 7.27 -6.50
C PRO A 88 -4.73 7.58 -6.95
N VAL A 89 -4.35 7.09 -8.12
CA VAL A 89 -3.06 7.39 -8.76
C VAL A 89 -3.32 8.50 -9.75
N ASP A 90 -2.89 9.71 -9.39
CA ASP A 90 -3.10 10.94 -10.19
C ASP A 90 -4.56 11.14 -10.62
N GLY A 91 -5.48 10.90 -9.67
CA GLY A 91 -6.93 11.04 -9.86
C GLY A 91 -7.61 9.84 -10.50
N ARG A 92 -6.87 8.80 -10.91
CA ARG A 92 -7.42 7.56 -11.44
C ARG A 92 -7.64 6.54 -10.34
N SER A 93 -8.74 5.80 -10.42
CA SER A 93 -8.92 4.61 -9.59
C SER A 93 -7.82 3.59 -9.92
N PRO A 94 -7.25 2.87 -8.94
CA PRO A 94 -6.36 1.74 -9.22
C PRO A 94 -6.99 0.67 -10.13
N ALA A 95 -8.33 0.61 -10.20
CA ALA A 95 -9.07 -0.28 -11.10
C ALA A 95 -9.33 0.33 -12.51
N ASP A 96 -8.77 1.49 -12.84
CA ASP A 96 -8.85 2.09 -14.18
C ASP A 96 -8.15 1.16 -15.21
N PRO A 97 -8.75 0.90 -16.39
CA PRO A 97 -8.14 0.10 -17.45
C PRO A 97 -6.73 0.56 -17.87
N HIS A 98 -6.36 1.81 -17.61
CA HIS A 98 -5.00 2.31 -17.78
C HIS A 98 -3.95 1.45 -17.05
N PHE A 99 -4.29 0.89 -15.89
CA PHE A 99 -3.40 0.04 -15.10
C PHE A 99 -3.51 -1.45 -15.44
N ALA A 100 -4.35 -1.83 -16.41
CA ALA A 100 -4.52 -3.23 -16.82
C ALA A 100 -3.20 -3.95 -17.13
N PRO A 101 -2.21 -3.35 -17.84
CA PRO A 101 -0.94 -4.02 -18.11
C PRO A 101 -0.15 -4.43 -16.85
N PHE A 102 -0.31 -3.67 -15.76
CA PHE A 102 0.29 -4.00 -14.47
C PHE A 102 -0.45 -5.15 -13.81
N TRP A 103 -1.79 -5.08 -13.78
CA TRP A 103 -2.62 -6.11 -13.16
C TRP A 103 -2.52 -7.45 -13.88
N SER A 104 -2.43 -7.46 -15.21
CA SER A 104 -2.19 -8.69 -15.98
C SER A 104 -0.89 -9.38 -15.55
N ARG A 105 0.19 -8.63 -15.31
CA ARG A 105 1.45 -9.22 -14.82
C ARG A 105 1.33 -9.76 -13.39
N VAL A 106 0.62 -9.06 -12.52
CA VAL A 106 0.36 -9.54 -11.15
C VAL A 106 -0.43 -10.85 -11.19
N GLU A 107 -1.42 -10.95 -12.08
CA GLU A 107 -2.20 -12.16 -12.32
C GLU A 107 -1.35 -13.30 -12.90
N GLU A 108 -0.59 -13.03 -13.97
CA GLU A 108 0.31 -13.99 -14.63
C GLU A 108 1.39 -14.53 -13.68
N ALA A 109 1.91 -13.69 -12.78
CA ALA A 109 2.91 -14.08 -11.80
C ALA A 109 2.32 -14.81 -10.58
N GLU A 110 0.99 -14.94 -10.50
CA GLU A 110 0.25 -15.54 -9.38
C GLU A 110 0.63 -14.99 -8.00
N ILE A 111 1.11 -13.74 -7.94
CA ILE A 111 1.53 -13.12 -6.68
C ILE A 111 0.38 -12.38 -6.01
N ARG A 112 0.46 -12.30 -4.68
CA ARG A 112 -0.47 -11.48 -3.90
C ARG A 112 0.05 -10.04 -3.86
N HIS A 113 -0.73 -9.08 -4.39
CA HIS A 113 -0.46 -7.68 -4.10
C HIS A 113 -0.92 -7.36 -2.67
N VAL A 114 -0.10 -6.61 -1.93
CA VAL A 114 -0.41 -6.15 -0.57
C VAL A 114 -0.71 -4.65 -0.63
N MET A 115 -1.95 -4.32 -0.30
CA MET A 115 -2.43 -2.96 -0.23
C MET A 115 -2.48 -2.53 1.25
N ARG A 116 -1.59 -1.62 1.66
CA ARG A 116 -1.53 -1.07 3.02
C ARG A 116 -2.06 0.36 3.04
N ASP A 117 -2.73 0.75 4.12
CA ASP A 117 -3.23 2.10 4.35
C ASP A 117 -2.17 3.19 4.09
N ASN A 118 -2.57 4.28 3.43
CA ASN A 118 -1.65 5.30 2.95
C ASN A 118 -1.20 6.15 4.13
N MET A 119 0.04 5.96 4.58
CA MET A 119 0.57 6.75 5.68
C MET A 119 0.65 8.25 5.34
N ALA A 120 0.82 8.62 4.05
CA ALA A 120 0.79 10.02 3.64
C ALA A 120 -0.59 10.66 3.86
N ALA A 121 -1.67 9.89 3.71
CA ALA A 121 -3.02 10.34 4.05
C ALA A 121 -3.19 10.50 5.57
N LEU A 122 -2.65 9.58 6.36
CA LEU A 122 -2.68 9.64 7.83
C LEU A 122 -1.88 10.83 8.38
N LEU A 123 -0.72 11.13 7.78
CA LEU A 123 0.16 12.23 8.19
C LEU A 123 -0.27 13.60 7.62
N GLY A 124 -1.38 13.68 6.88
CA GLY A 124 -1.80 14.91 6.23
C GLY A 124 -0.84 15.42 5.14
N LEU A 125 0.05 14.56 4.65
CA LEU A 125 0.98 14.85 3.56
C LEU A 125 0.32 14.71 2.19
N SER A 126 -0.84 14.04 2.12
CA SER A 126 -1.68 14.02 0.92
C SER A 126 -2.33 15.39 0.71
N SER A 127 -1.97 16.08 -0.38
CA SER A 127 -2.63 17.33 -0.80
C SER A 127 -4.07 17.12 -1.29
N ASP A 128 -4.49 15.87 -1.39
CA ASP A 128 -5.88 15.49 -1.52
C ASP A 128 -6.57 15.75 -0.19
N GLY A 129 -6.85 17.02 0.07
CA GLY A 129 -7.81 17.44 1.08
C GLY A 129 -9.20 16.81 0.79
N PRO A 130 -10.25 17.20 1.52
CA PRO A 130 -11.56 16.52 1.52
C PRO A 130 -12.27 16.37 0.15
N ARG A 131 -11.70 16.84 -0.97
CA ARG A 131 -12.21 16.68 -2.35
C ARG A 131 -12.32 15.23 -2.84
N ALA A 132 -11.62 14.27 -2.24
CA ALA A 132 -11.87 12.85 -2.54
C ALA A 132 -13.30 12.41 -2.15
N ARG A 133 -13.99 13.13 -1.25
CA ARG A 133 -15.39 12.87 -0.89
C ARG A 133 -16.40 13.35 -1.95
N GLU A 134 -15.97 14.16 -2.92
CA GLU A 134 -16.86 14.81 -3.88
C GLU A 134 -16.73 14.25 -5.31
N SER A 135 -15.89 13.23 -5.52
CA SER A 135 -15.76 12.58 -6.83
C SER A 135 -17.01 11.71 -7.12
N PRO A 136 -17.67 11.87 -8.29
CA PRO A 136 -18.79 11.04 -8.70
C PRO A 136 -18.29 9.62 -8.99
N GLY A 137 -18.24 8.79 -7.95
CA GLY A 137 -17.61 7.46 -7.97
C GLY A 137 -17.00 7.04 -6.64
N ALA A 138 -16.90 7.94 -5.65
CA ALA A 138 -16.41 7.60 -4.32
C ALA A 138 -17.33 6.58 -3.64
N PHE A 139 -16.83 5.35 -3.44
CA PHE A 139 -17.51 4.30 -2.70
C PHE A 139 -17.70 4.74 -1.24
N ARG A 140 -18.96 5.00 -0.84
CA ARG A 140 -19.29 5.30 0.55
C ARG A 140 -19.29 4.01 1.35
N ILE A 141 -18.30 3.84 2.22
CA ILE A 141 -18.40 2.89 3.33
C ILE A 141 -19.58 3.35 4.20
N PRO A 142 -20.66 2.56 4.34
CA PRO A 142 -21.74 2.92 5.24
C PRO A 142 -21.18 2.94 6.65
N GLN A 143 -21.06 4.14 7.23
CA GLN A 143 -20.83 4.28 8.66
C GLN A 143 -22.01 3.60 9.35
N ARG A 144 -21.83 2.37 9.85
CA ARG A 144 -22.80 1.75 10.74
C ARG A 144 -23.00 2.76 11.85
N ARG A 145 -24.21 3.35 11.92
CA ARG A 145 -24.63 4.11 13.10
C ARG A 145 -24.32 3.22 14.29
N ARG A 146 -23.42 3.65 15.18
CA ARG A 146 -23.26 2.99 16.48
C ARG A 146 -24.68 2.88 17.03
N ARG A 147 -25.18 1.66 17.18
CA ARG A 147 -26.36 1.43 18.02
C ARG A 147 -25.95 1.97 19.39
N ARG A 148 -26.62 3.01 19.87
CA ARG A 148 -26.52 3.40 21.27
C ARG A 148 -26.86 2.14 22.09
N SER A 149 -26.01 1.78 23.04
CA SER A 149 -26.35 0.76 24.02
C SER A 149 -27.53 1.30 24.86
N PRO A 150 -28.49 0.48 25.29
CA PRO A 150 -29.63 0.93 26.09
C PRO A 150 -29.30 1.45 27.51
N ASP A 151 -28.02 1.53 27.90
CA ASP A 151 -27.62 1.75 29.30
C ASP A 151 -27.17 3.19 29.62
N GLU A 152 -27.40 4.16 28.74
CA GLU A 152 -27.09 5.59 28.99
C GLU A 152 -28.34 6.43 29.32
N ASP A 153 -29.38 5.82 29.88
CA ASP A 153 -30.52 6.54 30.48
C ASP A 153 -30.69 6.14 31.94
N GLY A 154 -30.07 6.89 32.85
CA GLY A 154 -30.49 6.90 34.25
C GLY A 154 -29.37 6.98 35.29
N SER A 155 -28.91 8.19 35.61
CA SER A 155 -28.74 8.63 37.02
C SER A 155 -28.22 10.06 37.06
N ASP A 156 -29.11 11.01 36.78
CA ASP A 156 -28.97 12.38 37.27
C ASP A 156 -30.24 12.72 38.05
N ARG A 157 -30.23 12.39 39.35
CA ARG A 157 -30.99 13.08 40.39
C ARG A 157 -30.15 13.12 41.66
N CYS A 158 -29.55 14.28 41.90
CA CYS A 158 -29.03 14.73 43.20
C CYS A 158 -30.13 14.73 44.29
N GLY A 159 -29.71 14.65 45.56
CA GLY A 159 -30.54 15.02 46.72
C GLY A 159 -30.71 13.91 47.74
#